data_AF-A0A368G784-F1
#
_entry.id   AF-A0A368G784-F1
#
_cell.length_a   1.000
_cell.length_b   1.000
_cell.length_c   1.000
_cell.angle_alpha   90.00
_cell.angle_beta   90.00
_cell.angle_gamma   90.00
#
_symmetry.space_group_name_H-M   'P 1'
#
loop_
_entity.id
_entity.type
_entity.pdbx_description
1 polymer ?
#
loop_
_entity_poly.entity_id
_entity_poly.type
_entity_poly.pdbx_seq_one_letter_code
_entity_poly.pdbx_strand_id
1 'polypeptide(L)'
;MPSDVNFRANLWGMHSLGASVIIATIACGSLQEDVKPGELLFPDSVFDRTTGRKCTFFDGSVPEVPGVCHIQMHPAYNEKLRKLLMTTATDLKLKFHDGGFGVCINGPRYSTKAESQVFRSWGAKIINMTMIPEVMFR
;
A
#
# COMPACT_ATOMS: atom_id res chain seq x y z
N MET A 1 -0.40 11.26 -12.67
CA MET A 1 0.29 9.95 -12.65
C MET A 1 0.31 9.39 -11.24
N PRO A 2 0.63 8.10 -10.98
CA PRO A 2 0.76 7.59 -9.61
C PRO A 2 1.73 8.39 -8.74
N SER A 3 2.80 8.93 -9.33
CA SER A 3 3.78 9.82 -8.68
C SER A 3 3.22 11.17 -8.25
N ASP A 4 2.14 11.65 -8.90
CA ASP A 4 1.62 13.00 -8.71
C ASP A 4 0.39 13.01 -7.80
N VAL A 5 -0.05 11.83 -7.34
CA VAL A 5 -1.15 11.73 -6.39
C VAL A 5 -0.77 12.45 -5.10
N ASN A 6 -1.62 13.38 -4.68
CA ASN A 6 -1.43 14.10 -3.43
C ASN A 6 -1.96 13.28 -2.25
N PHE A 7 -1.22 12.23 -1.87
CA PHE A 7 -1.60 11.32 -0.78
C PHE A 7 -1.86 12.06 0.54
N ARG A 8 -1.05 13.09 0.85
CA ARG A 8 -1.24 13.93 2.04
C ARG A 8 -2.60 14.59 2.05
N ALA A 9 -2.97 15.26 0.96
CA ALA A 9 -4.26 15.94 0.87
C ALA A 9 -5.43 14.96 0.94
N ASN A 10 -5.32 13.80 0.26
CA ASN A 10 -6.37 12.77 0.31
C ASN A 10 -6.61 12.29 1.75
N LEU A 11 -5.54 11.93 2.45
CA LEU A 11 -5.61 11.36 3.79
C LEU A 11 -6.00 12.41 4.83
N TRP A 12 -5.47 13.63 4.71
CA TRP A 12 -5.89 14.75 5.54
C TRP A 12 -7.35 15.13 5.32
N GLY A 13 -7.82 15.12 4.07
CA GLY A 13 -9.22 15.39 3.74
C GLY A 13 -10.15 14.36 4.37
N MET A 14 -9.85 13.06 4.23
CA MET A 14 -10.62 12.00 4.88
C MET A 14 -10.60 12.13 6.41
N HIS A 15 -9.43 12.40 7.00
CA HIS A 15 -9.30 12.62 8.43
C HIS A 15 -10.13 13.84 8.91
N SER A 16 -10.09 14.95 8.17
CA SER A 16 -10.82 16.18 8.48
C SER A 16 -12.33 16.00 8.41
N LEU A 17 -12.81 15.05 7.60
CA LEU A 17 -14.23 14.65 7.55
C LEU A 17 -14.62 13.66 8.65
N GLY A 18 -13.70 13.28 9.53
CA GLY A 18 -13.94 12.36 10.64
C GLY A 18 -13.83 10.88 10.29
N ALA A 19 -13.19 10.53 9.16
CA ALA A 19 -12.97 9.12 8.82
C ALA A 19 -12.05 8.44 9.85
N SER A 20 -12.53 7.34 10.43
CA SER A 20 -11.77 6.51 11.38
C SER A 20 -11.10 5.30 10.72
N VAL A 21 -11.57 4.91 9.53
CA VAL A 21 -11.10 3.76 8.76
C VAL A 21 -11.02 4.14 7.30
N ILE A 22 -9.92 3.76 6.65
CA ILE A 22 -9.71 3.89 5.21
C ILE A 22 -9.49 2.50 4.65
N ILE A 23 -10.28 2.12 3.64
CA ILE A 23 -10.12 0.90 2.85
C ILE A 23 -9.75 1.34 1.45
N ALA A 24 -8.59 0.92 0.97
CA ALA A 24 -8.09 1.25 -0.35
C ALA A 24 -8.08 0.00 -1.25
N THR A 25 -8.42 0.19 -2.53
CA THR A 25 -8.29 -0.85 -3.56
C THR A 25 -7.19 -0.46 -4.53
N ILE A 26 -6.37 -1.43 -4.92
CA ILE A 26 -5.27 -1.21 -5.86
C ILE A 26 -5.29 -2.23 -6.98
N ALA A 27 -5.13 -1.77 -8.22
CA ALA A 27 -4.75 -2.65 -9.31
C ALA A 27 -3.25 -2.99 -9.16
N CYS A 28 -2.90 -4.26 -9.35
CA CYS A 28 -1.53 -4.74 -9.20
C CYS A 28 -1.20 -5.86 -10.19
N GLY A 29 0.09 -6.05 -10.44
CA GLY A 29 0.59 -7.24 -11.14
C GLY A 29 0.95 -8.33 -10.14
N SER A 30 0.64 -9.58 -10.46
CA SER A 30 1.13 -10.72 -9.70
C SER A 30 2.62 -10.98 -9.98
N LEU A 31 3.35 -11.39 -8.95
CA LEU A 31 4.75 -11.83 -9.06
C LEU A 31 4.92 -13.32 -8.72
N GLN A 32 3.86 -14.03 -8.30
CA GLN A 32 3.90 -15.44 -7.90
C GLN A 32 2.82 -16.25 -8.61
N GLU A 33 3.10 -17.51 -8.95
CA GLU A 33 2.14 -18.37 -9.70
C GLU A 33 0.85 -18.68 -8.92
N ASP A 34 0.93 -18.65 -7.59
CA ASP A 34 -0.21 -18.93 -6.73
C ASP A 34 -1.19 -17.75 -6.67
N VAL A 35 -0.74 -16.52 -6.93
CA VAL A 35 -1.58 -15.32 -6.97
C VAL A 35 -2.04 -15.07 -8.41
N LYS A 36 -3.29 -15.42 -8.72
CA LYS A 36 -3.79 -15.37 -10.10
C LYS A 36 -4.55 -14.06 -10.40
N PRO A 37 -4.59 -13.61 -11.66
CA PRO A 37 -5.45 -12.49 -12.06
C PRO A 37 -6.91 -12.72 -11.66
N GLY A 38 -7.55 -11.70 -11.08
CA GLY A 38 -8.93 -11.75 -10.59
C GLY A 38 -9.09 -12.25 -9.15
N GLU A 39 -8.01 -12.68 -8.50
CA GLU A 39 -8.01 -13.02 -7.07
C GLU A 39 -7.62 -11.80 -6.22
N LEU A 40 -8.06 -11.79 -4.96
CA LEU A 40 -7.72 -10.73 -4.00
C LEU A 40 -6.46 -11.10 -3.21
N LEU A 41 -5.71 -10.09 -2.78
CA LEU A 41 -4.63 -10.24 -1.81
C LEU A 41 -4.89 -9.23 -0.69
N PHE A 42 -4.86 -9.70 0.56
CA PHE A 42 -4.85 -8.84 1.74
C PHE A 42 -3.42 -8.78 2.28
N PRO A 43 -2.54 -7.88 1.79
CA PRO A 43 -1.15 -7.84 2.19
C PRO A 43 -1.01 -7.47 3.68
N ASP A 44 0.05 -7.95 4.33
CA ASP A 44 0.41 -7.62 5.72
C ASP A 44 1.58 -6.63 5.81
N SER A 45 2.29 -6.45 4.70
CA SER A 45 3.50 -5.64 4.61
C SER A 45 3.69 -5.05 3.21
N VAL A 46 4.65 -4.14 3.08
CA VAL A 46 4.97 -3.44 1.82
C VAL A 46 6.47 -3.24 1.69
N PHE A 47 6.94 -3.16 0.45
CA PHE A 47 8.32 -2.82 0.12
C PHE A 47 8.37 -1.57 -0.75
N ASP A 48 9.14 -0.57 -0.31
CA ASP A 48 9.20 0.74 -0.97
C ASP A 48 10.28 0.82 -2.06
N ARG A 49 9.85 1.13 -3.28
CA ARG A 49 10.69 1.50 -4.43
C ARG A 49 10.21 2.81 -5.06
N THR A 50 9.46 3.62 -4.31
CA THR A 50 9.04 4.96 -4.72
C THR A 50 10.15 5.98 -4.48
N THR A 51 10.12 7.09 -5.22
CA THR A 51 11.10 8.18 -5.08
C THR A 51 10.43 9.54 -5.30
N GLY A 52 10.89 10.56 -4.56
CA GLY A 52 10.42 11.95 -4.72
C GLY A 52 9.02 12.26 -4.18
N ARG A 53 8.31 11.28 -3.63
CA ARG A 53 6.97 11.47 -3.04
C ARG A 53 7.08 12.11 -1.66
N LYS A 54 6.06 12.89 -1.29
CA LYS A 54 5.93 13.44 0.06
C LYS A 54 5.32 12.38 0.97
N CYS A 55 6.15 11.73 1.79
CA CYS A 55 5.76 10.56 2.60
C CYS A 55 5.47 10.87 4.08
N THR A 56 5.41 12.15 4.48
CA THR A 56 5.10 12.56 5.87
C THR A 56 4.38 13.90 5.91
N PHE A 57 3.55 14.11 6.94
CA PHE A 57 3.02 15.43 7.28
C PHE A 57 4.04 16.29 8.03
N PHE A 58 5.02 15.66 8.68
CA PHE A 58 6.04 16.29 9.53
C PHE A 58 7.29 16.61 8.71
N ASP A 59 7.13 17.36 7.62
CA ASP A 59 8.25 17.79 6.75
C ASP A 59 8.70 19.24 7.01
N GLY A 60 8.16 19.88 8.05
CA GLY A 60 8.47 21.26 8.43
C GLY A 60 7.90 22.32 7.48
N SER A 61 7.11 21.94 6.47
CA SER A 61 6.50 22.90 5.54
C SER A 61 5.24 23.58 6.07
N VAL A 62 4.62 23.02 7.11
CA VAL A 62 3.37 23.49 7.71
C VAL A 62 3.63 23.81 9.19
N PRO A 63 3.55 25.09 9.64
CA PRO A 63 3.81 25.47 11.03
C PRO A 63 2.95 24.74 12.06
N GLU A 64 1.73 24.38 11.70
CA GLU A 64 0.75 23.69 12.54
C GLU A 64 1.10 22.22 12.78
N VAL A 65 2.06 21.66 12.03
CA VAL A 65 2.54 20.27 12.18
C VAL A 65 4.04 20.28 12.53
N PRO A 66 4.41 20.76 13.73
CA PRO A 66 5.81 20.86 14.12
C PRO A 66 6.40 19.49 14.49
N GLY A 67 7.73 19.40 14.43
CA GLY A 67 8.50 18.28 14.95
C GLY A 67 8.88 17.21 13.93
N VAL A 68 9.37 16.09 14.44
CA VAL A 68 9.83 14.93 13.67
C VAL A 68 9.02 13.71 14.10
N CYS A 69 8.41 13.03 13.14
CA CYS A 69 7.62 11.82 13.41
C CYS A 69 8.33 10.58 12.85
N HIS A 70 8.78 9.71 13.75
CA HIS A 70 9.30 8.39 13.42
C HIS A 70 8.23 7.35 13.71
N ILE A 71 7.40 7.06 12.70
CA ILE A 71 6.33 6.07 12.82
C ILE A 71 6.87 4.64 12.78
N GLN A 72 6.27 3.77 13.59
CA GLN A 72 6.48 2.33 13.46
C GLN A 72 5.63 1.79 12.30
N MET A 73 6.28 1.10 11.37
CA MET A 73 5.63 0.51 10.20
C MET A 73 5.21 -0.96 10.39
N HIS A 74 5.42 -1.54 11.57
CA HIS A 74 4.93 -2.88 11.89
C HIS A 74 3.82 -2.85 12.96
N PRO A 75 2.69 -3.53 12.73
CA PRO A 75 2.24 -4.08 11.43
C PRO A 75 1.98 -2.93 10.44
N ALA A 76 2.10 -3.13 9.12
CA ALA A 76 1.90 -2.05 8.15
C ALA A 76 0.42 -1.65 8.04
N TYR A 77 -0.45 -2.64 8.15
CA TYR A 77 -1.90 -2.52 8.05
C TYR A 77 -2.58 -2.84 9.39
N ASN A 78 -3.84 -2.46 9.53
CA ASN A 78 -4.63 -2.83 10.70
C ASN A 78 -5.07 -4.30 10.62
N GLU A 79 -4.52 -5.14 11.50
CA GLU A 79 -4.78 -6.59 11.52
C GLU A 79 -6.25 -6.95 11.77
N LYS A 80 -6.97 -6.17 12.59
CA LYS A 80 -8.40 -6.41 12.83
C LYS A 80 -9.21 -6.16 11.55
N LEU A 81 -8.88 -5.09 10.83
CA LEU A 81 -9.53 -4.75 9.57
C LEU A 81 -9.21 -5.76 8.48
N ARG A 82 -7.95 -6.22 8.36
CA ARG A 82 -7.56 -7.29 7.43
C ARG A 82 -8.38 -8.55 7.66
N LYS A 83 -8.50 -8.99 8.91
CA LYS A 83 -9.31 -10.17 9.28
C LYS A 83 -10.79 -9.99 8.93
N LEU A 84 -11.36 -8.82 9.21
CA LEU A 84 -12.74 -8.50 8.84
C LEU A 84 -12.95 -8.62 7.32
N LEU A 85 -12.06 -8.03 6.52
CA LEU A 85 -12.13 -8.11 5.06
C LEU A 85 -12.01 -9.55 4.54
N MET A 86 -11.15 -10.36 5.15
CA MET A 86 -11.02 -11.79 4.81
C MET A 86 -12.28 -12.57 5.14
N THR A 87 -12.87 -12.37 6.32
CA THR A 87 -14.16 -12.99 6.69
C THR A 87 -15.25 -12.62 5.68
N THR A 88 -15.36 -11.34 5.31
CA THR A 88 -16.33 -10.90 4.30
C THR A 88 -16.04 -11.52 2.93
N ALA A 89 -14.78 -11.64 2.51
CA ALA A 89 -14.42 -12.30 1.26
C ALA A 89 -14.80 -13.79 1.27
N THR A 90 -14.64 -14.48 2.40
CA THR A 90 -15.12 -15.86 2.60
C THR A 90 -16.63 -15.97 2.42
N ASP A 91 -17.41 -15.10 3.07
CA ASP A 91 -18.88 -15.09 2.98
C ASP A 91 -19.37 -14.86 1.54
N LEU A 92 -18.66 -13.99 0.81
CA LEU A 92 -18.92 -13.71 -0.60
C LEU A 92 -18.36 -14.76 -1.57
N LYS A 93 -17.72 -15.82 -1.06
CA LYS A 93 -17.08 -16.89 -1.85
C LYS A 93 -16.05 -16.36 -2.87
N LEU A 94 -15.36 -15.28 -2.52
CA LEU A 94 -14.27 -14.71 -3.32
C LEU A 94 -12.98 -15.48 -3.06
N LYS A 95 -12.16 -15.66 -4.10
CA LYS A 95 -10.81 -16.20 -3.95
C LYS A 95 -9.88 -15.09 -3.45
N PHE A 96 -9.16 -15.37 -2.37
CA PHE A 96 -8.21 -14.44 -1.81
C PHE A 96 -6.99 -15.13 -1.21
N HIS A 97 -5.95 -14.33 -0.98
CA HIS A 97 -4.70 -14.69 -0.33
C HIS A 97 -4.53 -13.87 0.95
N ASP A 98 -4.12 -14.54 2.04
CA ASP A 98 -3.78 -13.90 3.31
C ASP A 98 -2.27 -13.67 3.40
N GLY A 99 -1.89 -12.40 3.57
CA GLY A 99 -0.54 -12.01 3.93
C GLY A 99 0.44 -11.97 2.77
N GLY A 100 1.70 -11.66 3.11
CA GLY A 100 2.74 -11.35 2.14
C GLY A 100 2.77 -9.87 1.76
N PHE A 101 3.85 -9.50 1.06
CA PHE A 101 4.14 -8.10 0.76
C PHE A 101 4.07 -7.79 -0.72
N GLY A 102 3.70 -6.54 -1.02
CA GLY A 102 3.79 -5.98 -2.36
C GLY A 102 4.93 -4.98 -2.51
N VAL A 103 5.54 -4.91 -3.69
CA VAL A 103 6.51 -3.86 -4.03
C VAL A 103 5.77 -2.68 -4.64
N CYS A 104 5.95 -1.49 -4.08
CA CYS A 104 5.43 -0.25 -4.65
C CYS A 104 6.54 0.47 -5.42
N ILE A 105 6.51 0.43 -6.76
CA ILE A 105 7.47 1.14 -7.61
C ILE A 105 6.97 2.55 -7.93
N ASN A 106 7.89 3.44 -8.34
CA ASN A 106 7.50 4.83 -8.59
C ASN A 106 6.59 5.02 -9.81
N GLY A 107 6.74 4.18 -10.84
CA GLY A 107 6.08 4.37 -12.13
C GLY A 107 6.65 5.56 -12.93
N PRO A 108 6.03 5.94 -14.06
CA PRO A 108 4.85 5.31 -14.65
C PRO A 108 5.15 4.09 -15.51
N ARG A 109 6.43 3.85 -15.81
CA ARG A 109 6.83 2.65 -16.54
C ARG A 109 6.52 1.41 -15.71
N TYR A 110 6.15 0.34 -16.39
CA TYR A 110 6.19 -0.98 -15.79
C TYR A 110 7.64 -1.42 -15.55
N SER A 111 7.79 -2.45 -14.72
CA SER A 111 9.07 -3.11 -14.50
C SER A 111 9.56 -3.81 -15.75
N THR A 112 10.87 -3.77 -15.94
CA THR A 112 11.55 -4.69 -16.86
C THR A 112 11.45 -6.12 -16.35
N LYS A 113 11.69 -7.11 -17.23
CA LYS A 113 11.76 -8.52 -16.83
C LYS A 113 12.75 -8.76 -15.69
N ALA A 114 13.93 -8.10 -15.74
CA ALA A 114 14.96 -8.24 -14.72
C ALA A 114 14.48 -7.74 -13.35
N GLU A 115 13.84 -6.56 -13.30
CA GLU A 115 13.26 -6.02 -12.07
C GLU A 115 12.19 -6.96 -11.50
N SER A 116 11.27 -7.46 -12.34
CA SER A 116 10.24 -8.41 -11.91
C SER A 116 10.83 -9.71 -11.37
N GLN A 117 11.91 -10.23 -11.98
CA GLN A 117 12.61 -11.42 -11.49
C GLN A 117 13.26 -11.20 -10.13
N VAL A 118 13.84 -10.02 -9.88
CA VAL A 118 14.39 -9.64 -8.58
C VAL A 118 13.29 -9.54 -7.52
N PHE A 119 12.20 -8.84 -7.80
CA PHE A 119 11.10 -8.72 -6.83
C PHE A 119 10.45 -10.07 -6.52
N ARG A 120 10.32 -10.92 -7.54
CA ARG A 120 9.86 -12.30 -7.35
C ARG A 120 10.81 -13.11 -6.46
N SER A 121 12.13 -12.99 -6.66
CA SER A 121 13.11 -13.74 -5.85
C SER A 121 13.17 -13.28 -4.40
N TRP A 122 12.75 -12.05 -4.10
CA TRP A 122 12.56 -11.56 -2.73
C TRP A 122 11.27 -12.10 -2.06
N GLY A 123 10.43 -12.82 -2.81
CA GLY A 123 9.16 -13.34 -2.31
C GLY A 123 8.01 -12.33 -2.35
N ALA A 124 8.15 -11.22 -3.07
CA ALA A 124 7.04 -10.28 -3.26
C ALA A 124 5.87 -10.99 -3.94
N LYS A 125 4.65 -10.78 -3.44
CA LYS A 125 3.42 -11.37 -3.99
C LYS A 125 2.88 -10.55 -5.16
N ILE A 126 2.92 -9.22 -5.01
CA ILE A 126 2.37 -8.29 -6.00
C ILE A 126 3.30 -7.09 -6.23
N ILE A 127 3.05 -6.36 -7.31
CA ILE A 127 3.69 -5.09 -7.64
C ILE A 127 2.63 -4.04 -8.02
N ASN A 128 2.77 -2.82 -7.50
CA ASN A 128 1.90 -1.69 -7.86
C ASN A 128 2.66 -0.35 -7.77
N MET A 129 1.92 0.76 -7.82
CA MET A 129 2.47 2.11 -7.82
C MET A 129 1.83 3.06 -6.79
N THR A 130 0.91 2.60 -5.94
CA THR A 130 0.06 3.48 -5.11
C THR A 130 -0.06 3.09 -3.64
N MET A 131 0.40 1.91 -3.20
CA MET A 131 0.36 1.57 -1.75
C MET A 131 1.16 2.54 -0.88
N ILE A 132 2.26 3.08 -1.43
CA ILE A 132 3.17 3.96 -0.72
C ILE A 132 3.14 5.35 -1.38
N PRO A 133 3.07 6.45 -0.62
CA PRO A 133 3.05 6.52 0.84
C PRO A 133 1.69 6.34 1.52
N GLU A 134 0.64 5.94 0.80
CA GLU A 134 -0.73 5.90 1.35
C GLU A 134 -0.86 5.13 2.68
N VAL A 135 -0.21 3.97 2.81
CA VAL A 135 -0.21 3.15 4.03
C VAL A 135 0.63 3.73 5.19
N MET A 136 1.52 4.69 4.91
CA MET A 136 2.45 5.23 5.91
C MET A 136 1.78 6.26 6.83
N PHE A 137 0.73 6.95 6.38
CA PHE A 137 0.12 7.99 7.20
C PHE A 137 -0.76 7.40 8.31
N ARG A 138 -0.53 7.84 9.55
CA ARG A 138 -1.23 7.44 10.76
C ARG A 138 -1.53 8.64 11.64
#